data_AF-W0BG49-F1
#
_entry.id   AF-W0BG49-F1
#
_cell.length_a   1.000
_cell.length_b   1.000
_cell.length_c   1.000
_cell.angle_alpha   90.00
_cell.angle_beta   90.00
_cell.angle_gamma   90.00
#
_symmetry.space_group_name_H-M   'P 1'
#
loop_
_entity.id
_entity.type
_entity.pdbx_description
1 polymer ?
#
loop_
_entity_poly.entity_id
_entity_poly.type
_entity_poly.pdbx_seq_one_letter_code
_entity_poly.pdbx_strand_id
1 'polypeptide(L)'
;MKKSLKEQLADKGISSEAIRYVIISHFHADHIGGLCDFPQAQFICHREAVDAIRHKKGWSALIKGFLPGLLPSDFYERLIFLENEVKLDANLAPFSLGFDVFNDGRLMAISLPGHAPGHIGLYFKSINDTFLIADSCWHQETFQTLVYPSELTYLVHHDRMAYRKTIQNLHALYQQNKAIRMIPAHCTHARREIQGNM
;
A
#
# COMPACT_ATOMS: atom_id res chain seq x y z
N MET A 1 12.02 -14.55 -4.77
CA MET A 1 10.79 -14.89 -5.52
C MET A 1 11.19 -15.61 -6.81
N LYS A 2 10.36 -16.50 -7.35
CA LYS A 2 10.69 -17.26 -8.58
C LYS A 2 10.29 -16.56 -9.89
N LYS A 3 9.44 -15.52 -9.84
CA LYS A 3 8.97 -14.73 -10.99
C LYS A 3 8.72 -13.27 -10.62
N SER A 4 8.90 -12.33 -11.55
CA SER A 4 8.53 -10.92 -11.43
C SER A 4 7.00 -10.72 -11.49
N LEU A 5 6.49 -9.51 -11.22
CA LEU A 5 5.06 -9.22 -11.38
C LEU A 5 4.65 -9.29 -12.86
N LYS A 6 5.49 -8.76 -13.76
CA LYS A 6 5.29 -8.83 -15.22
C LYS A 6 5.13 -10.28 -15.70
N GLU A 7 5.99 -11.19 -15.24
CA GLU A 7 5.93 -12.61 -15.60
C GLU A 7 4.64 -13.27 -15.06
N GLN A 8 4.23 -12.93 -13.84
CA GLN A 8 2.98 -13.45 -13.25
C GLN A 8 1.73 -12.95 -13.98
N LEU A 9 1.74 -11.71 -14.49
CA LEU A 9 0.66 -11.18 -15.34
C LEU A 9 0.64 -11.88 -16.71
N ALA A 10 1.81 -12.07 -17.31
CA ALA A 10 1.93 -12.77 -18.59
C ALA A 10 1.43 -14.22 -18.50
N ASP A 11 1.73 -14.94 -17.42
CA ASP A 11 1.18 -16.29 -17.14
C ASP A 11 -0.37 -16.30 -17.11
N LYS A 12 -0.99 -15.16 -16.80
CA LYS A 12 -2.46 -14.97 -16.77
C LYS A 12 -3.02 -14.37 -18.06
N GLY A 13 -2.20 -14.23 -19.11
CA GLY A 13 -2.59 -13.62 -20.39
C GLY A 13 -2.77 -12.10 -20.33
N ILE A 14 -2.24 -11.44 -19.30
CA ILE A 14 -2.32 -9.99 -19.13
C ILE A 14 -0.98 -9.39 -19.53
N SER A 15 -0.97 -8.59 -20.60
CA SER A 15 0.23 -7.86 -21.04
C SER A 15 0.52 -6.68 -20.11
N SER A 16 1.80 -6.37 -19.90
CA SER A 16 2.24 -5.21 -19.11
C SER A 16 1.72 -3.88 -19.66
N GLU A 17 1.57 -3.79 -20.98
CA GLU A 17 1.10 -2.63 -21.71
C GLU A 17 -0.41 -2.41 -21.52
N ALA A 18 -1.15 -3.44 -21.12
CA ALA A 18 -2.58 -3.33 -20.80
C ALA A 18 -2.84 -2.68 -19.43
N ILE A 19 -1.82 -2.58 -18.56
CA ILE A 19 -1.96 -1.98 -17.24
C ILE A 19 -2.02 -0.46 -17.38
N ARG A 20 -3.18 0.10 -17.06
CA ARG A 20 -3.44 1.55 -17.17
C ARG A 20 -3.13 2.34 -15.92
N TYR A 21 -3.24 1.73 -14.75
CA TYR A 21 -3.03 2.37 -13.46
C TYR A 21 -2.22 1.46 -12.56
N VAL A 22 -1.23 2.04 -11.88
CA VAL A 22 -0.51 1.41 -10.78
C VAL A 22 -0.64 2.33 -9.58
N ILE A 23 -1.27 1.82 -8.51
CA ILE A 23 -1.44 2.56 -7.26
C ILE A 23 -0.29 2.17 -6.33
N ILE A 24 0.48 3.16 -5.89
CA ILE A 24 1.68 2.96 -5.08
C ILE A 24 1.32 3.19 -3.62
N SER A 25 1.39 2.14 -2.81
CA SER A 25 1.15 2.24 -1.36
C SER A 25 2.17 3.12 -0.66
N HIS A 26 3.44 2.98 -1.04
CA HIS A 26 4.57 3.80 -0.58
C HIS A 26 5.82 3.53 -1.43
N PHE A 27 6.91 4.29 -1.20
CA PHE A 27 8.10 4.30 -2.08
C PHE A 27 9.31 3.48 -1.57
N HIS A 28 9.07 2.39 -0.85
CA HIS A 28 10.15 1.42 -0.60
C HIS A 28 10.45 0.60 -1.85
N ALA A 29 11.71 0.20 -2.00
CA ALA A 29 12.26 -0.44 -3.20
C ALA A 29 11.47 -1.68 -3.67
N ASP A 30 10.95 -2.48 -2.73
CA ASP A 30 10.19 -3.70 -3.01
C ASP A 30 8.74 -3.42 -3.47
N HIS A 31 8.23 -2.20 -3.27
CA HIS A 31 6.92 -1.74 -3.75
C HIS A 31 7.01 -0.97 -5.08
N ILE A 32 8.18 -0.41 -5.40
CA ILE A 32 8.40 0.35 -6.65
C ILE A 32 9.32 -0.34 -7.67
N GLY A 33 9.95 -1.47 -7.30
CA GLY A 33 10.96 -2.11 -8.14
C GLY A 33 10.48 -2.62 -9.50
N GLY A 34 9.17 -2.79 -9.68
CA GLY A 34 8.56 -3.21 -10.94
C GLY A 34 7.95 -2.08 -11.78
N LEU A 35 8.03 -0.81 -11.36
CA LEU A 35 7.30 0.27 -12.08
C LEU A 35 7.76 0.46 -13.53
N CYS A 36 9.04 0.20 -13.82
CA CYS A 36 9.60 0.24 -15.18
C CYS A 36 8.99 -0.81 -16.13
N ASP A 37 8.36 -1.87 -15.59
CA ASP A 37 7.73 -2.90 -16.41
C ASP A 37 6.38 -2.46 -17.02
N PHE A 38 5.83 -1.32 -16.60
CA PHE A 38 4.49 -0.84 -16.98
C PHE A 38 4.56 0.48 -17.75
N PRO A 39 4.87 0.47 -19.06
CA PRO A 39 5.15 1.68 -19.84
C PRO A 39 3.91 2.55 -20.10
N GLN A 40 2.70 1.97 -20.05
CA GLN A 40 1.44 2.69 -20.32
C GLN A 40 0.68 3.10 -19.05
N ALA A 41 1.19 2.75 -17.87
CA ALA A 41 0.50 3.00 -16.62
C ALA A 41 0.65 4.45 -16.16
N GLN A 42 -0.42 5.04 -15.64
CA GLN A 42 -0.34 6.21 -14.76
C GLN A 42 -0.10 5.76 -13.32
N PHE A 43 0.68 6.52 -12.57
CA PHE A 43 1.05 6.20 -11.19
C PHE A 43 0.21 7.01 -10.22
N ILE A 44 -0.62 6.34 -9.43
CA ILE A 44 -1.46 7.00 -8.42
C ILE A 44 -0.81 6.85 -7.06
N CYS A 45 -0.64 7.94 -6.32
CA CYS A 45 -0.09 7.88 -4.96
C CYS A 45 -0.51 9.09 -4.10
N HIS A 46 -0.23 8.99 -2.80
CA HIS A 46 -0.40 10.12 -1.90
C HIS A 46 0.68 11.18 -2.14
N ARG A 47 0.29 12.47 -2.13
CA ARG A 47 1.19 13.59 -2.40
C ARG A 47 2.40 13.63 -1.45
N GLU A 48 2.16 13.41 -0.16
CA GLU A 48 3.21 13.36 0.86
C GLU A 48 4.31 12.33 0.54
N ALA A 49 3.94 11.20 -0.09
CA ALA A 49 4.89 10.15 -0.42
C ALA A 49 5.92 10.64 -1.46
N VAL A 50 5.46 11.44 -2.44
CA VAL A 50 6.32 12.04 -3.47
C VAL A 50 7.11 13.21 -2.91
N ASP A 51 6.49 14.10 -2.14
CA ASP A 51 7.18 15.24 -1.52
C ASP A 51 8.34 14.78 -0.62
N ALA A 52 8.17 13.63 0.05
CA ALA A 52 9.21 13.03 0.87
C ALA A 52 10.43 12.51 0.08
N ILE A 53 10.30 12.22 -1.22
CA ILE A 53 11.39 11.69 -2.06
C ILE A 53 11.91 12.68 -3.10
N ARG A 54 11.09 13.65 -3.53
CA ARG A 54 11.36 14.55 -4.67
C ARG A 54 12.61 15.41 -4.49
N HIS A 55 12.99 15.70 -3.25
CA HIS A 55 14.17 16.51 -2.91
C HIS A 55 15.34 15.71 -2.33
N LYS A 56 15.21 14.38 -2.23
CA LYS A 56 16.25 13.53 -1.65
C LYS A 56 17.18 12.99 -2.74
N LYS A 57 18.48 13.25 -2.59
CA LYS A 57 19.54 12.77 -3.48
C LYS A 57 20.58 11.97 -2.70
N GLY A 58 21.28 11.07 -3.40
CA GLY A 58 22.42 10.32 -2.88
C GLY A 58 22.09 9.43 -1.67
N TRP A 59 23.00 9.40 -0.69
CA TRP A 59 22.92 8.56 0.52
C TRP A 59 21.64 8.76 1.35
N SER A 60 21.05 9.97 1.32
CA SER A 60 19.82 10.29 2.05
C SER A 60 18.55 9.60 1.51
N ALA A 61 18.56 9.25 0.22
CA ALA A 61 17.49 8.46 -0.41
C ALA A 61 17.63 6.97 -0.07
N LEU A 62 18.86 6.46 -0.14
CA LEU A 62 19.20 5.06 0.15
C LEU A 62 18.87 4.65 1.58
N ILE A 63 19.17 5.50 2.57
CA ILE A 63 18.90 5.23 4.00
C ILE A 63 17.41 5.05 4.30
N LYS A 64 16.52 5.61 3.46
CA LYS A 64 15.05 5.48 3.61
C LYS A 64 14.45 4.42 2.67
N GLY A 65 15.28 3.53 2.11
CA GLY A 65 14.80 2.46 1.21
C GLY A 65 14.32 2.94 -0.16
N PHE A 66 14.55 4.21 -0.53
CA PHE A 66 14.20 4.76 -1.84
C PHE A 66 15.41 4.69 -2.78
N LEU A 67 15.23 4.00 -3.91
CA LEU A 67 16.21 3.87 -4.98
C LEU A 67 15.70 4.62 -6.22
N PRO A 68 16.20 5.86 -6.51
CA PRO A 68 15.70 6.66 -7.63
C PRO A 68 15.74 5.96 -8.99
N GLY A 69 16.70 5.04 -9.19
CA GLY A 69 16.81 4.25 -10.42
C GLY A 69 15.73 3.18 -10.62
N LEU A 70 14.82 2.99 -9.66
CA LEU A 70 13.65 2.12 -9.80
C LEU A 70 12.44 2.83 -10.42
N LEU A 71 12.47 4.16 -10.51
CA LEU A 71 11.40 4.92 -11.14
C LEU A 71 11.65 5.02 -12.65
N PRO A 72 10.58 4.90 -13.47
CA PRO A 72 10.66 5.25 -14.89
C PRO A 72 11.16 6.69 -15.09
N SER A 73 11.86 6.94 -16.20
CA SER A 73 12.38 8.28 -16.51
C SER A 73 11.29 9.35 -16.64
N ASP A 74 10.10 8.94 -17.06
CA ASP A 74 8.89 9.75 -17.25
C ASP A 74 7.92 9.66 -16.05
N PHE A 75 8.37 9.13 -14.91
CA PHE A 75 7.52 8.87 -13.74
C PHE A 75 6.69 10.08 -13.31
N TYR A 76 7.31 11.25 -13.21
CA TYR A 76 6.64 12.48 -12.76
C TYR A 76 5.63 13.03 -13.78
N GLU A 77 5.78 12.68 -15.06
CA GLU A 77 4.85 13.07 -16.13
C GLU A 77 3.58 12.19 -16.11
N ARG A 78 3.71 10.96 -15.61
CA ARG A 78 2.62 9.97 -15.50
C ARG A 78 1.94 9.96 -14.12
N LEU A 79 2.31 10.89 -13.24
CA LEU A 79 1.88 10.92 -11.85
C LEU A 79 0.47 11.51 -11.69
N ILE A 80 -0.35 10.84 -10.90
CA ILE A 80 -1.65 11.30 -10.43
C ILE A 80 -1.61 11.30 -8.91
N PHE A 81 -2.02 12.41 -8.29
CA PHE A 81 -2.15 12.47 -6.84
C PHE A 81 -3.56 12.10 -6.42
N LEU A 82 -3.64 11.40 -5.29
CA LEU A 82 -4.88 11.33 -4.53
C LEU A 82 -5.20 12.73 -4.00
N GLU A 83 -6.38 13.25 -4.35
CA GLU A 83 -6.85 14.58 -3.97
C GLU A 83 -8.28 14.50 -3.45
N ASN A 84 -8.67 15.47 -2.63
CA ASN A 84 -10.01 15.63 -2.07
C ASN A 84 -10.45 14.43 -1.21
N GLU A 85 -10.21 14.52 0.10
CA GLU A 85 -10.68 13.50 1.03
C GLU A 85 -12.21 13.40 1.02
N VAL A 86 -12.69 12.16 1.01
CA VAL A 86 -14.10 11.80 1.12
C VAL A 86 -14.35 11.11 2.45
N LYS A 87 -15.58 11.25 2.96
CA LYS A 87 -16.01 10.55 4.17
C LYS A 87 -16.18 9.07 3.87
N LEU A 88 -15.59 8.22 4.72
CA LEU A 88 -15.74 6.77 4.64
C LEU A 88 -17.03 6.30 5.33
N ASP A 89 -17.51 5.14 4.89
CA ASP A 89 -18.64 4.45 5.52
C ASP A 89 -18.32 4.11 7.00
N ALA A 90 -19.32 4.15 7.86
CA ALA A 90 -19.14 3.90 9.30
C ALA A 90 -18.65 2.48 9.63
N ASN A 91 -18.79 1.54 8.69
CA ASN A 91 -18.27 0.17 8.80
C ASN A 91 -16.73 0.10 8.70
N LEU A 92 -16.07 1.21 8.30
CA LEU A 92 -14.61 1.39 8.24
C LEU A 92 -14.04 2.11 9.46
N ALA A 93 -14.87 2.43 10.46
CA ALA A 93 -14.40 3.05 11.69
C ALA A 93 -13.24 2.22 12.31
N PRO A 94 -12.19 2.87 12.85
CA PRO A 94 -12.08 4.31 13.11
C PRO A 94 -11.56 5.14 11.92
N PHE A 95 -11.37 4.57 10.74
CA PHE A 95 -11.01 5.34 9.55
C PHE A 95 -12.24 6.13 9.07
N SER A 96 -12.16 7.46 9.13
CA SER A 96 -13.27 8.35 8.77
C SER A 96 -13.12 9.04 7.43
N LEU A 97 -11.89 9.10 6.91
CA LEU A 97 -11.53 9.80 5.68
C LEU A 97 -10.66 8.90 4.80
N GLY A 98 -10.84 9.04 3.49
CA GLY A 98 -10.04 8.38 2.47
C GLY A 98 -10.17 9.15 1.15
N PHE A 99 -9.71 8.54 0.07
CA PHE A 99 -9.76 9.12 -1.27
C PHE A 99 -10.44 8.14 -2.22
N ASP A 100 -11.46 8.59 -2.93
CA ASP A 100 -12.04 7.80 -4.01
C ASP A 100 -11.11 7.83 -5.22
N VAL A 101 -10.47 6.70 -5.52
CA VAL A 101 -9.39 6.63 -6.53
C VAL A 101 -9.91 6.96 -7.92
N PHE A 102 -11.17 6.62 -8.23
CA PHE A 102 -11.76 6.79 -9.56
C PHE A 102 -13.03 7.66 -9.56
N ASN A 103 -13.41 8.22 -8.40
CA ASN A 103 -14.65 8.98 -8.20
C ASN A 103 -15.92 8.18 -8.55
N ASP A 104 -15.88 6.86 -8.38
CA ASP A 104 -16.99 5.94 -8.66
C ASP A 104 -17.48 5.14 -7.44
N GLY A 105 -16.88 5.40 -6.27
CA GLY A 105 -17.21 4.75 -5.00
C GLY A 105 -16.69 3.33 -4.86
N ARG A 106 -15.90 2.80 -5.81
CA ARG A 106 -15.52 1.37 -5.83
C ARG A 106 -14.17 1.07 -5.20
N LEU A 107 -13.25 2.02 -5.22
CA LEU A 107 -11.90 1.84 -4.69
C LEU A 107 -11.50 3.04 -3.84
N MET A 108 -11.36 2.82 -2.53
CA MET A 108 -10.96 3.83 -1.58
C MET A 108 -9.49 3.64 -1.21
N ALA A 109 -8.68 4.69 -1.36
CA ALA A 109 -7.37 4.77 -0.73
C ALA A 109 -7.50 5.37 0.67
N ILE A 110 -6.92 4.72 1.68
CA ILE A 110 -7.02 5.12 3.08
C ILE A 110 -5.62 5.34 3.63
N SER A 111 -5.38 6.49 4.24
CA SER A 111 -4.09 6.83 4.84
C SER A 111 -3.78 5.91 6.03
N LEU A 112 -2.61 5.28 5.99
CA LEU A 112 -2.12 4.36 7.02
C LEU A 112 -0.71 4.77 7.49
N PRO A 113 -0.59 5.96 8.12
CA PRO A 113 0.70 6.59 8.36
C PRO A 113 1.60 5.80 9.32
N GLY A 114 2.89 6.08 9.24
CA GLY A 114 3.91 5.63 10.19
C GLY A 114 4.98 4.74 9.58
N HIS A 115 4.62 3.85 8.65
CA HIS A 115 5.60 3.03 7.94
C HIS A 115 6.48 3.89 7.01
N ALA A 116 5.84 4.61 6.11
CA ALA A 116 6.47 5.56 5.19
C ALA A 116 5.60 6.83 5.08
N PRO A 117 6.17 7.98 4.67
CA PRO A 117 5.39 9.18 4.38
C PRO A 117 4.35 8.90 3.29
N GLY A 118 3.12 9.40 3.48
CA GLY A 118 2.02 9.16 2.54
C GLY A 118 1.68 7.68 2.30
N HIS A 119 1.96 6.80 3.28
CA HIS A 119 1.57 5.40 3.17
C HIS A 119 0.05 5.24 3.12
N ILE A 120 -0.44 4.48 2.14
CA ILE A 120 -1.86 4.19 1.95
C ILE A 120 -2.12 2.68 1.87
N GLY A 121 -3.35 2.30 2.27
CA GLY A 121 -3.98 1.03 1.92
C GLY A 121 -5.14 1.22 0.95
N LEU A 122 -5.67 0.13 0.40
CA LEU A 122 -6.77 0.12 -0.57
C LEU A 122 -7.93 -0.73 -0.09
N TYR A 123 -9.09 -0.11 0.09
CA TYR A 123 -10.35 -0.77 0.42
C TYR A 123 -11.28 -0.82 -0.79
N PHE A 124 -11.90 -1.97 -1.02
CA PHE A 124 -12.92 -2.16 -2.05
C PHE A 124 -13.92 -3.24 -1.65
N LYS A 125 -15.15 -3.12 -2.15
CA LYS A 125 -16.19 -4.13 -1.97
C LYS A 125 -15.91 -5.33 -2.86
N SER A 126 -16.05 -6.54 -2.32
CA SER A 126 -15.93 -7.79 -3.08
C SER A 126 -16.85 -8.86 -2.44
N ILE A 127 -16.74 -10.15 -2.81
CA ILE A 127 -17.48 -11.23 -2.11
C ILE A 127 -17.26 -11.12 -0.60
N ASN A 128 -16.01 -10.85 -0.20
CA ASN A 128 -15.67 -10.34 1.12
C ASN A 128 -15.02 -8.98 0.91
N ASP A 129 -15.61 -7.92 1.47
CA ASP A 129 -14.98 -6.60 1.52
C ASP A 129 -13.50 -6.75 1.89
N THR A 130 -12.62 -6.14 1.09
CA THR A 130 -11.18 -6.39 1.19
C THR A 130 -10.46 -5.07 1.42
N PHE A 131 -9.53 -5.06 2.37
CA PHE A 131 -8.65 -3.94 2.65
C PHE A 131 -7.19 -4.40 2.54
N LEU A 132 -6.53 -4.00 1.46
CA LEU A 132 -5.10 -4.20 1.27
C LEU A 132 -4.35 -3.15 2.10
N ILE A 133 -3.64 -3.59 3.14
CA ILE A 133 -3.02 -2.69 4.14
C ILE A 133 -1.50 -2.57 3.97
N ALA A 134 -0.96 -3.13 2.88
CA ALA A 134 0.47 -3.10 2.54
C ALA A 134 1.35 -3.39 3.78
N ASP A 135 2.23 -2.43 4.13
CA ASP A 135 3.21 -2.55 5.21
C ASP A 135 2.78 -1.93 6.55
N SER A 136 1.50 -1.55 6.70
CA SER A 136 0.96 -1.07 7.98
C SER A 136 1.03 -2.12 9.09
N CYS A 137 1.18 -3.38 8.71
CA CYS A 137 1.68 -4.46 9.55
C CYS A 137 2.32 -5.53 8.66
N TRP A 138 3.30 -6.29 9.16
CA TRP A 138 3.89 -7.39 8.39
C TRP A 138 3.16 -8.72 8.57
N HIS A 139 2.48 -8.88 9.70
CA HIS A 139 1.79 -10.10 10.11
C HIS A 139 0.33 -9.77 10.48
N GLN A 140 -0.62 -10.62 10.08
CA GLN A 140 -2.03 -10.40 10.39
C GLN A 140 -2.28 -10.44 11.90
N GLU A 141 -1.52 -11.28 12.59
CA GLU A 141 -1.49 -11.42 14.05
C GLU A 141 -1.28 -10.07 14.75
N THR A 142 -0.52 -9.14 14.14
CA THR A 142 -0.29 -7.81 14.71
C THR A 142 -1.58 -7.03 14.94
N PHE A 143 -2.48 -6.96 13.95
CA PHE A 143 -3.76 -6.29 14.14
C PHE A 143 -4.80 -7.21 14.80
N GLN A 144 -4.64 -8.54 14.75
CA GLN A 144 -5.60 -9.45 15.38
C GLN A 144 -5.45 -9.47 16.91
N THR A 145 -4.20 -9.49 17.40
CA THR A 145 -3.87 -9.66 18.83
C THR A 145 -3.07 -8.51 19.42
N LEU A 146 -2.91 -7.39 18.71
CA LEU A 146 -2.11 -6.22 19.14
C LEU A 146 -0.66 -6.55 19.48
N VAL A 147 -0.04 -7.47 18.73
CA VAL A 147 1.38 -7.78 18.86
C VAL A 147 2.19 -6.85 17.97
N TYR A 148 2.94 -5.95 18.59
CA TYR A 148 3.77 -4.97 17.89
C TYR A 148 5.09 -5.60 17.40
N PRO A 149 5.65 -5.10 16.27
CA PRO A 149 6.97 -5.54 15.83
C PRO A 149 8.05 -5.18 16.85
N SER A 150 9.20 -5.86 16.74
CA SER A 150 10.33 -5.66 17.65
C SER A 150 10.88 -4.24 17.54
N GLU A 151 11.54 -3.78 18.60
CA GLU A 151 12.06 -2.40 18.67
C GLU A 151 13.00 -2.05 17.51
N LEU A 152 13.74 -3.04 17.00
CA LEU A 152 14.67 -2.90 15.88
C LEU A 152 13.96 -2.59 14.56
N THR A 153 12.72 -3.06 14.39
CA THR A 153 11.94 -2.82 13.17
C THR A 153 11.54 -1.35 13.04
N TYR A 154 11.46 -0.58 14.14
CA TYR A 154 11.12 0.85 14.07
C TYR A 154 12.22 1.72 13.45
N LEU A 155 13.45 1.23 13.31
CA LEU A 155 14.55 2.00 12.68
C LEU A 155 14.29 2.32 11.20
N VAL A 156 13.41 1.56 10.54
CA VAL A 156 13.00 1.80 9.14
C VAL A 156 11.68 2.56 9.02
N HIS A 157 10.99 2.82 10.13
CA HIS A 157 9.69 3.49 10.12
C HIS A 157 9.84 5.01 10.11
N HIS A 158 8.98 5.69 9.34
CA HIS A 158 8.95 7.14 9.29
C HIS A 158 8.51 7.79 10.62
N ASP A 159 7.44 7.25 11.21
CA ASP A 159 6.88 7.75 12.47
C ASP A 159 6.33 6.57 13.29
N ARG A 160 7.02 6.29 14.39
CA ARG A 160 6.69 5.20 15.30
C ARG A 160 5.34 5.39 16.01
N MET A 161 5.00 6.61 16.42
CA MET A 161 3.75 6.86 17.13
C MET A 161 2.57 6.71 16.18
N ALA A 162 2.68 7.29 14.99
CA ALA A 162 1.70 7.12 13.93
C ALA A 162 1.54 5.65 13.55
N TYR A 163 2.63 4.89 13.41
CA TYR A 163 2.57 3.47 13.07
C TYR A 163 1.82 2.65 14.12
N ARG A 164 2.11 2.87 15.41
CA ARG A 164 1.38 2.22 16.51
C ARG A 164 -0.10 2.59 16.50
N LYS A 165 -0.43 3.86 16.23
CA LYS A 165 -1.82 4.32 16.12
C LYS A 165 -2.54 3.67 14.94
N THR A 166 -1.86 3.51 13.80
CA THR A 166 -2.36 2.79 12.62
C THR A 166 -2.66 1.34 12.97
N ILE A 167 -1.76 0.62 13.66
CA ILE A 167 -2.02 -0.76 14.13
C ILE A 167 -3.22 -0.82 15.07
N GLN A 168 -3.35 0.13 16.00
CA GLN A 168 -4.50 0.20 16.91
C GLN A 168 -5.81 0.43 16.16
N ASN A 169 -5.80 1.30 15.15
CA ASN A 169 -6.96 1.58 14.32
C ASN A 169 -7.35 0.36 13.47
N LEU A 170 -6.38 -0.35 12.88
CA LEU A 170 -6.60 -1.61 12.17
C LEU A 170 -7.15 -2.70 13.10
N HIS A 171 -6.66 -2.79 14.33
CA HIS A 171 -7.21 -3.70 15.33
C HIS A 171 -8.65 -3.34 15.68
N ALA A 172 -8.96 -2.07 15.90
CA ALA A 172 -10.32 -1.63 16.20
C ALA A 172 -11.27 -1.98 15.04
N LEU A 173 -10.85 -1.71 13.79
CA LEU A 173 -11.60 -2.12 12.59
C LEU A 173 -11.82 -3.63 12.55
N TYR A 174 -10.77 -4.43 12.81
CA TYR A 174 -10.87 -5.90 12.86
C TYR A 174 -11.90 -6.39 13.88
N GLN A 175 -11.89 -5.82 15.09
CA GLN A 175 -12.80 -6.22 16.16
C GLN A 175 -14.25 -5.82 15.84
N GLN A 176 -14.45 -4.64 15.24
CA GLN A 176 -15.77 -4.14 14.88
C GLN A 176 -16.36 -4.85 13.66
N ASN A 177 -15.53 -5.20 12.68
CA ASN A 177 -15.98 -5.76 11.41
C ASN A 177 -15.06 -6.87 10.91
N LYS A 178 -15.29 -8.09 11.42
CA LYS A 178 -14.56 -9.30 11.03
C LYS A 178 -14.85 -9.77 9.60
N ALA A 179 -15.87 -9.21 8.94
CA ALA A 179 -16.18 -9.54 7.55
C ALA A 179 -15.22 -8.86 6.56
N ILE A 180 -14.55 -7.78 6.97
CA ILE A 180 -13.52 -7.14 6.14
C ILE A 180 -12.24 -7.98 6.19
N ARG A 181 -11.86 -8.51 5.03
CA ARG A 181 -10.61 -9.22 4.85
C ARG A 181 -9.45 -8.23 4.75
N MET A 182 -8.62 -8.15 5.78
CA MET A 182 -7.42 -7.32 5.79
C MET A 182 -6.18 -8.12 5.36
N ILE A 183 -5.46 -7.63 4.35
CA ILE A 183 -4.36 -8.34 3.69
C ILE A 183 -3.09 -7.48 3.72
N PRO A 184 -2.08 -7.85 4.52
CA PRO A 184 -0.76 -7.23 4.49
C PRO A 184 0.12 -7.75 3.36
N ALA A 185 1.06 -6.94 2.87
CA ALA A 185 1.92 -7.27 1.71
C ALA A 185 2.90 -8.43 1.98
N HIS A 186 3.46 -8.50 3.18
CA HIS A 186 4.52 -9.47 3.53
C HIS A 186 4.05 -10.65 4.40
N CYS A 187 2.73 -10.87 4.51
CA CYS A 187 2.19 -11.93 5.35
C CYS A 187 2.17 -13.29 4.62
N THR A 188 2.97 -14.24 5.09
CA THR A 188 3.04 -15.61 4.53
C THR A 188 1.73 -16.38 4.73
N HIS A 189 1.01 -16.15 5.83
CA HIS A 189 -0.30 -16.74 6.10
C HIS A 189 -1.33 -16.28 5.06
N ALA A 190 -1.46 -14.95 4.87
CA ALA A 190 -2.34 -14.38 3.86
C ALA A 190 -2.02 -14.90 2.45
N ARG A 191 -0.72 -15.02 2.11
CA ARG A 191 -0.28 -15.59 0.83
C ARG A 191 -0.75 -17.03 0.64
N ARG A 192 -0.62 -17.89 1.67
CA ARG A 192 -1.07 -19.28 1.61
C ARG A 192 -2.58 -19.39 1.44
N GLU A 193 -3.33 -18.58 2.18
CA GLU A 193 -4.80 -18.54 2.10
C GLU A 193 -5.29 -18.13 0.70
N ILE A 194 -4.65 -17.12 0.08
CA ILE A 194 -5.00 -16.69 -1.29
C ILE A 194 -4.63 -17.76 -2.32
N GLN A 195 -3.47 -18.42 -2.16
CA GLN A 195 -3.02 -19.45 -3.10
C GLN A 195 -3.76 -20.78 -2.96
N GLY A 196 -4.27 -21.12 -1.77
CA GLY A 196 -5.06 -22.33 -1.54
C GLY A 196 -6.52 -22.24 -1.99
N ASN A 197 -7.00 -21.04 -2.31
CA ASN A 197 -8.34 -20.76 -2.82
C ASN A 197 -8.37 -20.53 -4.35
N MET A 198 -7.24 -20.72 -5.04
CA MET A 198 -7.12 -20.75 -6.51
C MET A 198 -6.89 -22.19 -6.98
#